data_AF-M0C961-F1
#
_entry.id   AF-M0C961-F1
#
_cell.length_a   1.000
_cell.length_b   1.000
_cell.length_c   1.000
_cell.angle_alpha   90.00
_cell.angle_beta   90.00
_cell.angle_gamma   90.00
#
_symmetry.space_group_name_H-M   'P 1'
#
loop_
_entity.id
_entity.type
_entity.pdbx_description
1 polymer ?
#
loop_
_entity_poly.entity_id
_entity_poly.type
_entity_poly.pdbx_seq_one_letter_code
_entity_poly.pdbx_strand_id
1 'polypeptide(L)'
;MSPSTRAIDDRTDSTRIARRAADWLRTRLGRSSPLRPTAGGGLALVAVSAAVSLAAAGLLGETLRIRWSVGTYYGPEYAPTVIVLAAFPILVAVAAAAFRGGATLLERSEGFDGNWGYYELAALVVLLSLLLTQIVLIVANLW
;
A
#
# COMPACT_ATOMS: atom_id res chain seq x y z
N MET A 1 11.61 26.71 -26.68
CA MET A 1 11.82 25.49 -25.85
C MET A 1 11.05 24.35 -26.50
N SER A 2 11.75 23.28 -26.90
CA SER A 2 11.16 22.14 -27.60
C SER A 2 10.43 21.21 -26.61
N PRO A 3 9.25 20.65 -26.95
CA PRO A 3 8.50 19.74 -26.07
C PRO A 3 9.29 18.50 -25.63
N SER A 4 10.35 18.11 -26.36
CA SER A 4 11.23 16.99 -25.99
C SER A 4 12.10 17.27 -24.76
N THR A 5 12.48 18.52 -24.50
CA THR A 5 13.34 18.88 -23.36
C THR A 5 12.58 18.85 -22.02
N ARG A 6 11.28 19.18 -22.05
CA ARG A 6 10.42 19.22 -20.86
C ARG A 6 10.09 17.82 -20.31
N ALA A 7 9.92 16.84 -21.20
CA ALA A 7 9.62 15.46 -20.81
C ALA A 7 10.83 14.71 -20.21
N ILE A 8 12.05 15.12 -20.55
CA ILE A 8 13.28 14.53 -19.98
C ILE A 8 13.51 15.07 -18.56
N ASP A 9 13.32 16.38 -18.35
CA ASP A 9 13.47 17.02 -17.03
C ASP A 9 12.49 16.46 -15.99
N ASP A 10 11.22 16.28 -16.36
CA ASP A 10 10.15 15.79 -15.47
C ASP A 10 10.36 14.32 -15.03
N ARG A 11 10.97 13.52 -15.90
CA ARG A 11 11.34 12.12 -15.60
C ARG A 11 12.56 12.02 -14.69
N THR A 12 13.50 12.96 -14.80
CA THR A 12 14.65 13.05 -13.88
C THR A 12 14.26 13.59 -12.51
N ASP A 13 13.21 14.41 -12.41
CA ASP A 13 12.80 15.00 -11.14
C ASP A 13 11.98 14.03 -10.29
N SER A 14 11.01 13.33 -10.91
CA SER A 14 10.23 12.28 -10.24
C SER A 14 11.10 11.13 -9.71
N THR A 15 12.14 10.73 -10.45
CA THR A 15 13.09 9.70 -10.01
C THR A 15 14.00 10.17 -8.89
N ARG A 16 14.35 11.47 -8.82
CA ARG A 16 15.10 12.04 -7.68
C ARG A 16 14.26 12.11 -6.41
N ILE A 17 13.00 12.54 -6.52
CA ILE A 17 12.08 12.62 -5.38
C ILE A 17 11.83 11.22 -4.82
N ALA A 18 11.56 10.24 -5.68
CA ALA A 18 11.37 8.85 -5.28
C ALA A 18 12.61 8.29 -4.58
N ARG A 19 13.83 8.55 -5.10
CA ARG A 19 15.08 8.14 -4.46
C ARG A 19 15.31 8.81 -3.11
N ARG A 20 15.08 10.13 -3.01
CA ARG A 20 15.21 10.86 -1.73
C ARG A 20 14.21 10.36 -0.68
N ALA A 21 12.97 10.13 -1.07
CA ALA A 21 11.96 9.57 -0.18
C ALA A 21 12.34 8.15 0.26
N ALA A 22 12.83 7.32 -0.66
CA ALA A 22 13.32 5.98 -0.37
C ALA A 22 14.54 5.99 0.58
N ASP A 23 15.51 6.88 0.38
CA ASP A 23 16.69 7.03 1.24
C ASP A 23 16.30 7.56 2.63
N TRP A 24 15.38 8.51 2.69
CA TRP A 24 14.84 9.02 3.94
C TRP A 24 14.06 7.94 4.71
N LEU A 25 13.22 7.16 4.04
CA LEU A 25 12.52 6.02 4.65
C LEU A 25 13.52 4.95 5.10
N ARG A 26 14.55 4.67 4.30
CA ARG A 26 15.60 3.69 4.63
C ARG A 26 16.35 4.09 5.91
N THR A 27 16.65 5.37 6.11
CA THR A 27 17.29 5.85 7.35
C THR A 27 16.37 5.76 8.57
N ARG A 28 15.06 5.97 8.41
CA ARG A 28 14.06 5.85 9.49
C ARG A 28 13.67 4.40 9.83
N LEU A 29 13.72 3.51 8.85
CA LEU A 29 13.34 2.09 8.95
C LEU A 29 14.56 1.17 9.12
N GLY A 30 15.63 1.66 9.75
CA GLY A 30 16.83 0.88 10.02
C GLY A 30 16.53 -0.45 10.74
N ARG A 31 17.45 -1.42 10.64
CA ARG A 31 17.27 -2.84 11.06
C ARG A 31 16.73 -3.01 12.50
N SER A 32 16.94 -2.05 13.40
CA SER A 32 16.45 -2.06 14.79
C SER A 32 15.14 -1.28 15.04
N SER A 33 14.54 -0.65 14.03
CA SER A 33 13.35 0.17 14.23
C SER A 33 12.10 -0.69 14.46
N PRO A 34 11.32 -0.43 15.53
CA PRO A 34 10.06 -1.15 15.77
C PRO A 34 8.99 -0.83 14.71
N LEU A 35 9.16 0.28 13.99
CA LEU A 35 8.26 0.72 12.92
C LEU A 35 8.52 0.04 11.57
N ARG A 36 9.47 -0.90 11.50
CA ARG A 36 9.72 -1.68 10.28
C ARG A 36 8.44 -2.40 9.84
N PRO A 37 8.08 -2.37 8.55
CA PRO A 37 6.95 -3.09 7.98
C PRO A 37 6.91 -4.56 8.39
N THR A 38 8.06 -5.24 8.38
CA THR A 38 8.18 -6.67 8.74
C THR A 38 8.18 -6.92 10.26
N ALA A 39 8.32 -5.87 11.08
CA ALA A 39 8.29 -5.94 12.54
C ALA A 39 6.92 -5.48 13.09
N GLY A 40 6.86 -4.30 13.73
CA GLY A 40 5.62 -3.74 14.27
C GLY A 40 4.84 -2.86 13.29
N GLY A 41 5.50 -2.29 12.28
CA GLY A 41 4.89 -1.38 11.31
C GLY A 41 3.77 -2.03 10.49
N GLY A 42 3.92 -3.30 10.11
CA GLY A 42 2.87 -4.05 9.40
C GLY A 42 1.61 -4.21 10.24
N LEU A 43 1.74 -4.52 11.54
CA LEU A 43 0.59 -4.62 12.45
C LEU A 43 -0.11 -3.27 12.65
N ALA A 44 0.66 -2.18 12.74
CA ALA A 44 0.09 -0.84 12.80
C ALA A 44 -0.73 -0.53 11.54
N LEU A 45 -0.23 -0.89 10.34
CA LEU A 45 -0.98 -0.71 9.09
C LEU A 45 -2.25 -1.57 9.02
N VAL A 46 -2.23 -2.79 9.55
CA VAL A 46 -3.46 -3.61 9.69
C VAL A 46 -4.47 -2.91 10.59
N ALA A 47 -4.04 -2.40 11.75
CA ALA A 47 -4.91 -1.69 12.68
C ALA A 47 -5.50 -0.42 12.06
N VAL A 48 -4.69 0.35 11.32
CA VAL A 48 -5.15 1.53 10.58
C VAL A 48 -6.16 1.13 9.50
N SER A 49 -5.89 0.09 8.72
CA SER A 49 -6.81 -0.41 7.70
C SER A 49 -8.15 -0.87 8.29
N ALA A 50 -8.12 -1.54 9.45
CA ALA A 50 -9.32 -1.93 10.18
C ALA A 50 -10.10 -0.71 10.70
N ALA A 51 -9.42 0.27 11.31
CA ALA A 51 -10.04 1.49 11.80
C ALA A 51 -10.70 2.29 10.66
N VAL A 52 -10.03 2.43 9.51
CA VAL A 52 -10.59 3.07 8.31
C VAL A 52 -11.82 2.31 7.81
N SER A 53 -11.78 0.98 7.80
CA SER A 53 -12.93 0.14 7.40
C SER A 53 -14.12 0.36 8.32
N LEU A 54 -13.91 0.34 9.64
CA LEU A 54 -14.97 0.56 10.63
C LEU A 54 -15.56 1.96 10.54
N ALA A 55 -14.72 2.99 10.37
CA ALA A 55 -15.18 4.36 10.18
C ALA A 55 -16.02 4.50 8.90
N ALA A 56 -15.60 3.86 7.81
CA ALA A 56 -16.30 3.91 6.54
C ALA A 56 -17.63 3.12 6.55
N ALA A 57 -17.73 2.06 7.35
CA ALA A 57 -18.95 1.26 7.44
C ALA A 57 -20.19 2.07 7.90
N GLY A 58 -19.98 3.12 8.70
CA GLY A 58 -21.06 4.03 9.12
C GLY A 58 -21.43 5.10 8.09
N LEU A 59 -20.61 5.28 7.05
CA LEU A 59 -20.78 6.31 6.03
C LEU A 59 -21.27 5.74 4.69
N LEU A 60 -20.98 4.46 4.43
CA LEU A 60 -21.28 3.77 3.19
C LEU A 60 -22.59 2.99 3.30
N GLY A 61 -23.34 2.87 2.19
CA GLY A 61 -24.56 2.07 2.12
C GLY A 61 -24.30 0.55 2.22
N GLU A 62 -25.34 -0.28 2.07
CA GLU A 62 -25.22 -1.75 2.17
C GLU A 62 -24.36 -2.39 1.06
N THR A 63 -24.26 -1.71 -0.09
CA THR A 63 -23.49 -2.16 -1.25
C THR A 63 -22.54 -1.08 -1.75
N LEU A 64 -21.32 -1.47 -2.12
CA LEU A 64 -20.31 -0.62 -2.75
C LEU A 64 -20.21 -0.91 -4.23
N ARG A 65 -20.03 0.14 -5.01
CA ARG A 65 -19.62 0.04 -6.41
C ARG A 65 -18.16 -0.37 -6.47
N ILE A 66 -17.91 -1.52 -7.10
CA ILE A 66 -16.57 -2.09 -7.29
C ILE A 66 -16.11 -1.99 -8.75
N ARG A 67 -17.05 -1.77 -9.69
CA ARG A 67 -16.74 -1.47 -11.09
C ARG A 67 -17.43 -0.18 -11.53
N TRP A 68 -16.64 0.74 -12.07
CA TRP A 68 -17.15 1.89 -12.80
C TRP A 68 -17.35 1.53 -14.26
N SER A 69 -18.45 2.00 -14.86
CA SER A 69 -18.78 1.73 -16.25
C SER A 69 -17.75 2.41 -17.14
N VAL A 70 -16.93 1.64 -17.85
CA VAL A 70 -16.04 2.14 -18.90
C VAL A 70 -16.69 1.76 -20.23
N GLY A 71 -17.46 2.69 -20.81
CA GLY A 71 -18.18 2.48 -22.08
C GLY A 71 -19.66 2.13 -21.94
N THR A 72 -20.29 1.77 -23.06
CA THR A 72 -21.75 1.67 -23.22
C THR A 72 -22.37 0.33 -22.83
N TYR A 73 -21.58 -0.71 -22.54
CA TYR A 73 -22.09 -2.09 -22.58
C TYR A 73 -22.19 -2.85 -21.25
N TYR A 74 -21.62 -2.33 -20.17
CA TYR A 74 -21.75 -2.97 -18.85
C TYR A 74 -21.91 -1.90 -17.75
N GLY A 75 -23.05 -1.96 -17.05
CA GLY A 75 -23.34 -1.09 -15.92
C GLY A 75 -22.40 -1.28 -14.72
N PRO A 76 -22.54 -0.45 -13.68
CA PRO A 76 -21.81 -0.61 -12.43
C PRO A 76 -22.06 -1.98 -11.78
N GLU A 77 -21.01 -2.60 -11.29
CA GLU A 77 -21.10 -3.80 -10.44
C GLU A 77 -20.96 -3.41 -8.98
N TYR A 78 -21.77 -4.06 -8.14
CA TYR A 78 -21.86 -3.79 -6.71
C TYR A 78 -21.49 -5.04 -5.91
N ALA A 79 -20.85 -4.84 -4.78
CA ALA A 79 -20.55 -5.89 -3.81
C ALA A 79 -21.00 -5.47 -2.40
N PRO A 80 -21.31 -6.42 -1.51
CA PRO A 80 -21.68 -6.10 -0.14
C PRO A 80 -20.57 -5.32 0.58
N THR A 81 -20.93 -4.17 1.16
CA THR A 81 -19.98 -3.23 1.79
C THR A 81 -19.15 -3.90 2.87
N VAL A 82 -19.80 -4.70 3.72
CA VAL A 82 -19.14 -5.42 4.81
C VAL A 82 -18.04 -6.36 4.30
N ILE A 83 -18.30 -7.09 3.21
CA ILE A 83 -17.33 -8.03 2.63
C ILE A 83 -16.13 -7.25 2.09
N VAL A 84 -16.37 -6.19 1.34
CA VAL A 84 -15.31 -5.37 0.74
C VAL A 84 -14.45 -4.71 1.81
N LEU A 85 -15.08 -4.08 2.81
CA LEU A 85 -14.36 -3.42 3.90
C LEU A 85 -13.58 -4.42 4.77
N ALA A 86 -14.11 -5.63 5.01
CA ALA A 86 -13.37 -6.68 5.72
C ALA A 86 -12.19 -7.23 4.92
N ALA A 87 -12.27 -7.26 3.59
CA ALA A 87 -11.22 -7.79 2.73
C ALA A 87 -9.90 -6.98 2.84
N PHE A 88 -9.96 -5.66 2.97
CA PHE A 88 -8.74 -4.82 3.05
C PHE A 88 -7.84 -5.12 4.25
N PRO A 89 -8.30 -5.08 5.51
CA PRO A 89 -7.44 -5.41 6.65
C PRO A 89 -6.95 -6.86 6.58
N ILE A 90 -7.74 -7.79 6.01
CA ILE A 90 -7.30 -9.17 5.75
C ILE A 90 -6.15 -9.19 4.74
N LEU A 91 -6.26 -8.51 3.60
CA LEU A 91 -5.21 -8.44 2.58
C LEU A 91 -3.94 -7.80 3.13
N VAL A 92 -4.06 -6.71 3.90
CA VAL A 92 -2.93 -6.06 4.56
C VAL A 92 -2.28 -7.01 5.57
N ALA A 93 -3.07 -7.75 6.35
CA ALA A 93 -2.55 -8.73 7.31
C ALA A 93 -1.82 -9.90 6.64
N VAL A 94 -2.38 -10.45 5.57
CA VAL A 94 -1.75 -11.52 4.78
C VAL A 94 -0.43 -11.02 4.17
N ALA A 95 -0.42 -9.82 3.58
CA ALA A 95 0.79 -9.24 3.02
C ALA A 95 1.85 -9.00 4.12
N ALA A 96 1.47 -8.42 5.25
CA ALA A 96 2.38 -8.17 6.37
C ALA A 96 2.97 -9.48 6.91
N ALA A 97 2.14 -10.52 7.07
CA ALA A 97 2.58 -11.84 7.50
C ALA A 97 3.54 -12.49 6.48
N ALA A 98 3.25 -12.39 5.18
CA ALA A 98 4.10 -12.89 4.11
C ALA A 98 5.46 -12.20 4.11
N PHE A 99 5.50 -10.87 4.21
CA PHE A 99 6.76 -10.11 4.28
C PHE A 99 7.55 -10.43 5.54
N ARG A 100 6.88 -10.58 6.68
CA ARG A 100 7.53 -10.99 7.93
C ARG A 100 8.11 -12.40 7.84
N GLY A 101 7.37 -13.35 7.27
CA GLY A 101 7.85 -14.71 7.02
C GLY A 101 9.01 -14.75 6.02
N GLY A 102 8.97 -13.95 4.96
CA GLY A 102 10.09 -13.82 4.04
C GLY A 102 11.33 -13.22 4.71
N ALA A 103 11.16 -12.24 5.59
CA ALA A 103 12.28 -11.68 6.38
C ALA A 103 12.93 -12.75 7.26
N THR A 104 12.15 -13.55 7.99
CA THR A 104 12.73 -14.60 8.85
C THR A 104 13.44 -15.70 8.06
N LEU A 105 13.00 -15.99 6.83
CA LEU A 105 13.71 -16.91 5.93
C LEU A 105 15.00 -16.30 5.38
N LEU A 106 14.99 -15.02 5.01
CA LEU A 106 16.16 -14.31 4.50
C LEU A 106 17.24 -14.13 5.57
N GLU A 107 16.87 -13.92 6.84
CA GLU A 107 17.81 -13.88 7.97
C GLU A 107 18.59 -15.19 8.15
N ARG A 108 18.04 -16.32 7.70
CA ARG A 108 18.73 -17.63 7.73
C ARG A 108 19.68 -17.83 6.56
N SER A 109 19.63 -16.98 5.53
CA SER A 109 20.53 -17.03 4.38
C SER A 109 21.63 -15.99 4.53
N GLU A 110 22.89 -16.43 4.65
CA GLU A 110 24.06 -15.57 4.89
C GLU A 110 24.34 -14.52 3.78
N GLY A 111 23.63 -14.57 2.65
CA GLY A 111 23.88 -13.73 1.47
C GLY A 111 23.13 -12.39 1.40
N PHE A 112 22.31 -12.02 2.39
CA PHE A 112 21.30 -10.95 2.22
C PHE A 112 21.56 -9.63 2.96
N ASP A 113 22.71 -9.48 3.63
CA ASP A 113 22.98 -8.31 4.48
C ASP A 113 22.98 -6.95 3.74
N GLY A 114 23.27 -6.94 2.43
CA GLY A 114 23.26 -5.72 1.62
C GLY A 114 21.87 -5.24 1.14
N ASN A 115 20.87 -6.11 1.09
CA ASN A 115 19.59 -5.84 0.41
C ASN A 115 18.40 -5.63 1.37
N TRP A 116 18.64 -5.65 2.68
CA TRP A 116 17.60 -5.54 3.70
C TRP A 116 16.72 -4.29 3.54
N GLY A 117 17.34 -3.14 3.24
CA GLY A 117 16.62 -1.89 3.06
C GLY A 117 15.71 -1.85 1.83
N TYR A 118 16.02 -2.60 0.77
CA TYR A 118 15.14 -2.70 -0.40
C TYR A 118 13.94 -3.61 -0.12
N TYR A 119 14.13 -4.68 0.64
CA TYR A 119 13.06 -5.57 1.04
C TYR A 119 12.03 -4.87 1.94
N GLU A 120 12.49 -4.12 2.95
CA GLU A 120 11.61 -3.31 3.81
C GLU A 120 10.88 -2.22 3.02
N LEU A 121 11.55 -1.57 2.07
CA LEU A 121 10.92 -0.58 1.21
C LEU A 121 9.83 -1.23 0.35
N ALA A 122 10.09 -2.41 -0.23
CA ALA A 122 9.10 -3.14 -1.01
C ALA A 122 7.89 -3.54 -0.14
N ALA A 123 8.13 -4.05 1.06
CA ALA A 123 7.08 -4.37 2.03
C ALA A 123 6.22 -3.14 2.36
N LEU A 124 6.85 -2.01 2.67
CA LEU A 124 6.15 -0.77 2.95
C LEU A 124 5.32 -0.30 1.76
N VAL A 125 5.90 -0.30 0.56
CA VAL A 125 5.23 0.15 -0.66
C VAL A 125 3.98 -0.69 -0.91
N VAL A 126 4.07 -2.01 -0.81
CA VAL A 126 2.91 -2.89 -1.01
C VAL A 126 1.81 -2.61 0.03
N LEU A 127 2.17 -2.51 1.32
CA LEU A 127 1.18 -2.26 2.38
C LEU A 127 0.53 -0.88 2.25
N LEU A 128 1.31 0.16 1.92
CA LEU A 128 0.79 1.50 1.67
C LEU A 128 -0.07 1.56 0.42
N SER A 129 0.28 0.83 -0.65
CA SER A 129 -0.54 0.72 -1.85
C SER A 129 -1.91 0.11 -1.53
N LEU A 130 -1.95 -0.97 -0.75
CA LEU A 130 -3.22 -1.56 -0.31
C LEU A 130 -4.08 -0.58 0.50
N LEU A 131 -3.46 0.15 1.43
CA LEU A 131 -4.16 1.17 2.22
C LEU A 131 -4.66 2.33 1.34
N LEU A 132 -3.85 2.78 0.38
CA LEU A 132 -4.24 3.84 -0.55
C LEU A 132 -5.40 3.39 -1.44
N THR A 133 -5.36 2.15 -1.96
CA THR A 133 -6.46 1.56 -2.72
C THR A 133 -7.74 1.50 -1.90
N GLN A 134 -7.67 1.12 -0.62
CA GLN A 134 -8.81 1.14 0.29
C GLN A 134 -9.42 2.54 0.40
N ILE A 135 -8.60 3.55 0.66
CA ILE A 135 -9.04 4.95 0.81
C ILE A 135 -9.66 5.46 -0.48
N VAL A 136 -9.02 5.22 -1.62
CA VAL A 136 -9.54 5.63 -2.94
C VAL A 136 -10.89 4.97 -3.22
N LEU A 137 -11.05 3.68 -2.92
CA LEU A 137 -12.31 2.97 -3.10
C LEU A 137 -13.42 3.56 -2.22
N ILE A 138 -13.13 3.86 -0.95
CA ILE A 138 -14.08 4.47 -0.02
C ILE A 138 -14.49 5.85 -0.53
N VAL A 139 -13.52 6.73 -0.83
CA VAL A 139 -13.78 8.08 -1.32
C VAL A 139 -14.59 8.05 -2.61
N ALA A 140 -14.26 7.16 -3.55
CA ALA A 140 -14.98 7.03 -4.81
C ALA A 140 -16.41 6.46 -4.67
N ASN A 141 -16.80 5.99 -3.49
CA ASN A 141 -18.16 5.54 -3.16
C ASN A 141 -18.90 6.51 -2.21
N LEU A 142 -18.26 7.57 -1.74
CA LEU A 142 -18.89 8.66 -0.99
C LEU A 142 -19.39 9.79 -1.90
N TRP A 143 -18.91 9.83 -3.15
CA TRP A 143 -19.28 10.78 -4.20
C TRP A 143 -19.98 10.06 -5.34
#